data_AF-A0A328DDB1-F1
#
_entry.id   AF-A0A328DDB1-F1
#
_cell.length_a   1.000
_cell.length_b   1.000
_cell.length_c   1.000
_cell.angle_alpha   90.00
_cell.angle_beta   90.00
_cell.angle_gamma   90.00
#
_symmetry.space_group_name_H-M   'P 1'
#
loop_
_entity.id
_entity.type
_entity.pdbx_description
1 polymer ?
#
loop_
_entity_poly.entity_id
_entity_poly.type
_entity_poly.pdbx_seq_one_letter_code
_entity_poly.pdbx_strand_id
1 'polypeptide(L)'
;MRRRISFGSDGSLVLQEVQDESFTLVGRLLTDKPYKFEVFKQVMASVWRPALGMQINQGEDGLIWFRFFHRKDAERILSEGPWAFDNATLLCCAPVSGDEVRASHLNWLEVWVQVHGLPYGYMSNAVLEAIGNFLGVFVKLDEKNATHIPQSFRRIRVRIDVRRPLKFCPDFPVSFLIDHSIELWSESFGL
;
A
#
# COMPACT_ATOMS: atom_id res chain seq x y z
N MET A 1 -5.39 -6.38 26.07
CA MET A 1 -4.12 -6.34 26.83
C MET A 1 -3.87 -7.71 27.43
N ARG A 2 -2.79 -8.39 27.04
CA ARG A 2 -2.37 -9.65 27.69
C ARG A 2 -1.23 -9.32 28.63
N ARG A 3 -1.36 -9.67 29.92
CA ARG A 3 -0.29 -9.55 30.91
C ARG A 3 0.37 -10.92 31.05
N ARG A 4 1.70 -10.98 30.95
CA ARG A 4 2.47 -12.17 31.28
C ARG A 4 2.95 -12.02 32.72
N ILE A 5 2.67 -13.02 33.54
CA ILE A 5 3.13 -13.05 34.92
C ILE A 5 4.50 -13.73 34.91
N SER A 6 5.52 -13.04 35.41
CA SER A 6 6.83 -13.62 35.69
C SER A 6 7.19 -13.40 37.15
N PHE A 7 8.01 -14.30 37.69
CA PHE A 7 8.50 -14.23 39.07
C PHE A 7 9.91 -13.66 39.06
N GLY A 8 10.13 -12.60 39.83
CA GLY A 8 11.46 -12.07 40.13
C GLY A 8 12.28 -13.05 40.97
N SER A 9 13.60 -12.90 40.98
CA SER A 9 14.52 -13.73 41.78
C SER A 9 14.30 -13.61 43.30
N ASP A 10 13.55 -12.61 43.72
CA ASP A 10 13.11 -12.33 45.10
C ASP A 10 11.69 -12.84 45.41
N GLY A 11 11.06 -13.57 44.47
CA GLY A 11 9.69 -14.06 44.61
C GLY A 11 8.61 -13.01 44.34
N SER A 12 8.99 -11.80 43.89
CA SER A 12 8.02 -10.77 43.50
C SER A 12 7.30 -11.12 42.20
N LEU A 13 6.01 -10.78 42.10
CA LEU A 13 5.27 -10.87 40.84
C LEU A 13 5.60 -9.64 40.00
N VAL A 14 6.37 -9.82 38.94
CA VAL A 14 6.64 -8.77 37.97
C VAL A 14 5.56 -8.83 36.91
N LEU A 15 4.69 -7.82 36.88
CA LEU A 15 3.82 -7.56 35.75
C LEU A 15 4.67 -6.92 34.66
N GLN A 16 5.27 -7.75 33.81
CA GLN A 16 5.85 -7.23 32.58
C GLN A 16 4.69 -6.80 31.68
N GLU A 17 4.53 -5.48 31.53
CA GLU A 17 3.83 -4.93 30.38
C GLU A 17 4.59 -5.37 29.15
N VAL A 18 4.13 -6.46 28.53
CA VAL A 18 4.53 -6.78 27.17
C VAL A 18 4.00 -5.62 26.34
N GLN A 19 4.86 -4.67 25.97
CA GLN A 19 4.59 -3.81 24.84
C GLN A 19 4.38 -4.76 23.67
N ASP A 20 3.12 -5.01 23.36
CA ASP A 20 2.75 -5.66 22.11
C ASP A 20 3.37 -4.79 21.03
N GLU A 21 4.45 -5.24 20.40
CA GLU A 21 5.04 -4.60 19.21
C GLU A 21 4.02 -4.73 18.08
N SER A 22 2.96 -3.95 18.19
CA SER A 22 1.86 -3.94 17.26
C SER A 22 2.07 -2.81 16.30
N PHE A 23 2.03 -3.14 15.02
CA PHE A 23 2.29 -2.21 13.95
C PHE A 23 0.95 -1.69 13.45
N THR A 24 0.80 -0.37 13.49
CA THR A 24 -0.46 0.27 13.12
C THR A 24 -0.30 0.90 11.76
N LEU A 25 -1.23 0.59 10.86
CA LEU A 25 -1.45 1.34 9.63
C LEU A 25 -2.77 2.08 9.74
N VAL A 26 -2.84 3.21 9.05
CA VAL A 26 -4.07 3.95 8.85
C VAL A 26 -4.41 3.93 7.38
N GLY A 27 -5.69 3.77 7.06
CA GLY A 27 -6.16 3.82 5.70
C GLY A 27 -7.46 4.57 5.53
N ARG A 28 -7.77 4.84 4.27
CA ARG A 28 -8.97 5.55 3.83
C ARG A 28 -9.43 4.95 2.51
N LEU A 29 -10.70 4.58 2.43
CA LEU A 29 -11.30 4.09 1.20
C LEU A 29 -11.78 5.29 0.37
N LEU A 30 -11.37 5.37 -0.89
CA LEU A 30 -11.78 6.43 -1.81
C LEU A 30 -13.15 6.11 -2.41
N THR A 31 -14.21 6.29 -1.62
CA THR A 31 -15.60 6.08 -2.05
C THR A 31 -16.55 6.95 -1.25
N ASP A 32 -17.61 7.42 -1.91
CA ASP A 32 -18.78 8.03 -1.27
C ASP A 32 -19.91 7.01 -1.08
N LYS A 33 -19.77 5.80 -1.64
CA LYS A 33 -20.78 4.76 -1.54
C LYS A 33 -20.73 4.11 -0.16
N PRO A 34 -21.88 3.94 0.52
CA PRO A 34 -21.91 3.22 1.78
C PRO A 34 -21.55 1.76 1.54
N TYR A 35 -20.74 1.20 2.44
CA TYR A 35 -20.35 -0.21 2.41
C TYR A 35 -20.49 -0.84 3.79
N LYS A 36 -20.68 -2.16 3.84
CA LYS A 36 -20.78 -2.90 5.10
C LYS A 36 -19.38 -3.11 5.67
N PHE A 37 -19.06 -2.42 6.76
CA PHE A 37 -17.74 -2.49 7.39
C PHE A 37 -17.34 -3.92 7.81
N GLU A 38 -18.28 -4.75 8.25
CA GLU A 38 -17.99 -6.15 8.59
C GLU A 38 -17.52 -6.97 7.37
N VAL A 39 -18.14 -6.74 6.21
CA VAL A 39 -17.74 -7.38 4.95
C VAL A 39 -16.36 -6.90 4.53
N PHE A 40 -16.10 -5.59 4.63
CA PHE A 40 -14.77 -5.02 4.40
C PHE A 40 -13.70 -5.73 5.24
N LYS A 41 -13.94 -5.90 6.55
CA LYS A 41 -12.97 -6.57 7.42
C LYS A 41 -12.67 -7.99 6.99
N GLN A 42 -13.71 -8.76 6.65
CA GLN A 42 -13.57 -10.15 6.21
C GLN A 42 -12.77 -10.25 4.90
N VAL A 43 -13.08 -9.39 3.93
CA VAL A 43 -12.37 -9.36 2.64
C VAL A 43 -10.90 -8.98 2.86
N MET A 44 -10.62 -7.89 3.58
CA MET A 44 -9.23 -7.47 3.81
C MET A 44 -8.42 -8.51 4.58
N ALA A 45 -9.00 -9.17 5.58
CA ALA A 45 -8.32 -10.26 6.30
C ALA A 45 -8.02 -11.46 5.38
N SER A 46 -8.92 -11.79 4.45
CA SER A 46 -8.77 -12.90 3.51
C SER A 46 -7.76 -12.62 2.39
N VAL A 47 -7.69 -11.37 1.92
CA VAL A 47 -6.72 -10.91 0.91
C VAL A 47 -5.34 -10.78 1.54
N TRP A 48 -5.23 -10.09 2.68
CA TRP A 48 -3.93 -9.83 3.30
C TRP A 48 -3.34 -11.02 4.02
N ARG A 49 -4.16 -11.95 4.54
CA ARG A 49 -3.71 -13.19 5.23
C ARG A 49 -2.57 -12.94 6.23
N PRO A 50 -2.74 -12.03 7.20
CA PRO A 50 -1.69 -11.72 8.18
C PRO A 50 -1.35 -12.96 9.01
N ALA A 51 -0.06 -13.24 9.21
CA ALA A 51 0.43 -14.46 9.81
C ALA A 51 0.00 -14.63 11.28
N LEU A 52 -0.02 -13.53 12.04
CA LEU A 52 -0.45 -13.50 13.44
C LEU A 52 -1.81 -12.83 13.63
N GLY A 53 -2.57 -12.64 12.55
CA GLY A 53 -3.83 -11.92 12.57
C GLY A 53 -3.67 -10.39 12.54
N MET A 54 -4.81 -9.72 12.50
CA MET A 54 -4.92 -8.26 12.47
C MET A 54 -6.22 -7.84 13.14
N GLN A 55 -6.23 -6.66 13.76
CA GLN A 55 -7.45 -5.97 14.17
C GLN A 55 -7.74 -4.81 13.25
N ILE A 56 -9.00 -4.63 12.89
CA ILE A 56 -9.45 -3.52 12.04
C ILE A 56 -10.55 -2.77 12.77
N ASN A 57 -10.33 -1.46 12.98
CA ASN A 57 -11.27 -0.59 13.66
C ASN A 57 -11.61 0.61 12.77
N GLN A 58 -12.87 1.02 12.78
CA GLN A 58 -13.28 2.25 12.13
C GLN A 58 -12.95 3.44 13.04
N GLY A 59 -12.27 4.44 12.49
CA GLY A 59 -11.99 5.71 13.14
C GLY A 59 -12.96 6.80 12.69
N GLU A 60 -12.65 8.02 13.12
CA GLU A 60 -13.37 9.23 12.70
C GLU A 60 -13.05 9.59 11.24
N ASP A 61 -13.92 10.40 10.61
CA ASP A 61 -13.76 10.91 9.24
C ASP A 61 -13.52 9.84 8.15
N GLY A 62 -14.03 8.62 8.37
CA GLY A 62 -13.85 7.51 7.43
C GLY A 62 -12.44 6.90 7.43
N LEU A 63 -11.62 7.22 8.43
CA LEU A 63 -10.36 6.54 8.67
C LEU A 63 -10.59 5.10 9.13
N ILE A 64 -9.66 4.23 8.77
CA ILE A 64 -9.67 2.82 9.14
C ILE A 64 -8.30 2.50 9.73
N TRP A 65 -8.29 1.95 10.93
CA TRP A 65 -7.08 1.58 11.65
C TRP A 65 -6.85 0.09 11.56
N PHE A 66 -5.67 -0.29 11.09
CA PHE A 66 -5.24 -1.67 10.96
C PHE A 66 -4.09 -1.93 11.94
N ARG A 67 -4.31 -2.82 12.91
CA ARG A 67 -3.30 -3.21 13.88
C ARG A 67 -2.83 -4.62 13.59
N PHE A 68 -1.56 -4.75 13.23
CA PHE A 68 -0.89 -6.02 12.95
C PHE A 68 -0.09 -6.48 14.16
N PHE A 69 -0.10 -7.79 14.41
CA PHE A 69 0.72 -8.41 15.46
C PHE A 69 2.08 -8.89 14.94
N HIS A 70 2.39 -8.64 13.66
CA HIS A 70 3.65 -8.99 13.04
C HIS A 70 4.13 -7.87 12.11
N ARG A 71 5.33 -7.33 12.36
CA ARG A 71 5.91 -6.21 11.61
C ARG A 71 5.93 -6.43 10.11
N LYS A 72 6.38 -7.62 9.68
CA LYS A 72 6.56 -7.92 8.26
C LYS A 72 5.22 -7.95 7.52
N ASP A 73 4.10 -8.20 8.21
CA ASP A 73 2.78 -8.13 7.56
C ASP A 73 2.45 -6.68 7.19
N ALA A 74 2.66 -5.73 8.11
CA ALA A 74 2.43 -4.31 7.85
C ALA A 74 3.33 -3.78 6.71
N GLU A 75 4.63 -4.12 6.75
CA GLU A 75 5.59 -3.73 5.70
C GLU A 75 5.25 -4.35 4.35
N ARG A 76 4.87 -5.62 4.34
CA ARG A 76 4.42 -6.31 3.13
C ARG A 76 3.17 -5.65 2.55
N ILE A 77 2.17 -5.36 3.38
CA ILE A 77 0.91 -4.74 2.92
C ILE A 77 1.15 -3.35 2.33
N LEU A 78 2.03 -2.54 2.91
CA LEU A 78 2.40 -1.25 2.31
C LEU A 78 3.14 -1.41 0.97
N SER A 79 4.02 -2.40 0.86
CA SER A 79 4.85 -2.60 -0.33
C SER A 79 4.15 -3.34 -1.49
N GLU A 80 3.21 -4.23 -1.19
CA GLU A 80 2.43 -5.01 -2.16
C GLU A 80 1.19 -4.28 -2.67
N GLY A 81 0.75 -3.22 -1.99
CA GLY A 81 -0.39 -2.40 -2.42
C GLY A 81 -0.24 -1.86 -3.85
N PRO A 82 -1.24 -1.19 -4.41
CA PRO A 82 -2.39 -0.68 -3.70
C PRO A 82 -3.47 -1.74 -3.59
N TRP A 83 -4.34 -1.56 -2.62
CA TRP A 83 -5.44 -2.47 -2.33
C TRP A 83 -6.75 -1.84 -2.77
N ALA A 84 -7.72 -2.68 -3.11
CA ALA A 84 -9.06 -2.23 -3.45
C ALA A 84 -10.12 -3.04 -2.71
N PHE A 85 -11.26 -2.42 -2.47
CA PHE A 85 -12.45 -3.07 -1.96
C PHE A 85 -13.66 -2.52 -2.72
N ASP A 86 -14.45 -3.40 -3.33
CA ASP A 86 -15.69 -3.05 -4.04
C ASP A 86 -15.47 -1.90 -5.06
N ASN A 87 -14.45 -2.05 -5.91
CA ASN A 87 -14.01 -1.07 -6.91
C ASN A 87 -13.55 0.29 -6.35
N ALA A 88 -13.38 0.42 -5.04
CA ALA A 88 -12.81 1.59 -4.41
C ALA A 88 -11.37 1.34 -3.97
N THR A 89 -10.48 2.28 -4.28
CA THR A 89 -9.07 2.19 -3.88
C THR A 89 -8.91 2.48 -2.40
N LEU A 90 -8.18 1.62 -1.69
CA LEU A 90 -7.79 1.80 -0.31
C LEU A 90 -6.40 2.45 -0.25
N LEU A 91 -6.35 3.67 0.27
CA LEU A 91 -5.10 4.33 0.63
C LEU A 91 -4.64 3.81 1.99
N CYS A 92 -3.35 3.53 2.14
CA CYS A 92 -2.76 3.10 3.41
C CYS A 92 -1.42 3.80 3.64
N CYS A 93 -1.13 4.19 4.87
CA CYS A 93 0.19 4.62 5.29
C CYS A 93 0.49 4.18 6.73
N ALA A 94 1.78 4.15 7.08
CA ALA A 94 2.20 4.08 8.48
C ALA A 94 2.15 5.50 9.07
N PRO A 95 1.38 5.74 10.15
CA PRO A 95 1.36 7.03 10.82
C PRO A 95 2.70 7.28 11.53
N VAL A 96 3.12 8.54 11.60
CA VAL A 96 4.28 8.95 12.39
C VAL A 96 3.83 9.12 13.85
N SER A 97 4.62 8.60 14.79
CA SER A 97 4.30 8.69 16.22
C SER A 97 4.17 10.15 16.66
N GLY A 98 3.02 10.49 17.25
CA GLY A 98 2.73 11.83 17.77
C GLY A 98 1.96 12.74 16.81
N ASP A 99 1.75 12.32 15.55
CA ASP A 99 0.98 13.11 14.59
C ASP A 99 -0.53 12.87 14.71
N GLU A 100 -1.30 13.95 14.56
CA GLU A 100 -2.74 13.87 14.34
C GLU A 100 -3.02 13.45 12.89
N VAL A 101 -3.51 12.23 12.72
CA VAL A 101 -3.83 11.68 11.40
C VAL A 101 -5.26 12.07 11.02
N ARG A 102 -5.40 12.82 9.93
CA ARG A 102 -6.71 13.17 9.35
C ARG A 102 -6.87 12.52 7.98
N ALA A 103 -8.12 12.24 7.60
CA ALA A 103 -8.45 11.70 6.28
C ALA A 103 -7.91 12.59 5.14
N SER A 104 -7.85 13.90 5.35
CA SER A 104 -7.29 14.89 4.41
C SER A 104 -5.77 14.76 4.22
N HIS A 105 -5.05 14.03 5.07
CA HIS A 105 -3.62 13.78 4.93
C HIS A 105 -3.34 12.50 4.10
N LEU A 106 -4.33 11.61 3.96
CA LEU A 106 -4.24 10.39 3.17
C LEU A 106 -4.71 10.66 1.73
N ASN A 107 -3.80 11.20 0.90
CA ASN A 107 -4.05 11.44 -0.54
C ASN A 107 -3.03 10.77 -1.47
N TRP A 108 -2.10 10.00 -0.91
CA TRP A 108 -1.01 9.41 -1.67
C TRP A 108 -1.28 7.92 -1.89
N LEU A 109 -1.22 7.51 -3.15
CA LEU A 109 -1.33 6.13 -3.60
C LEU A 109 0.04 5.67 -4.09
N GLU A 110 0.62 4.66 -3.45
CA GLU A 110 1.79 3.98 -4.00
C GLU A 110 1.34 2.79 -4.86
N VAL A 111 1.73 2.80 -6.13
CA VAL A 111 1.28 1.83 -7.12
C VAL A 111 2.41 1.33 -8.00
N TRP A 112 2.32 0.05 -8.39
CA TRP A 112 3.21 -0.53 -9.39
C TRP A 112 2.68 -0.19 -10.77
N VAL A 113 3.55 0.38 -11.60
CA VAL A 113 3.28 0.73 -12.98
C VAL A 113 4.13 -0.14 -13.88
N GLN A 114 3.51 -0.77 -14.88
CA GLN A 114 4.21 -1.45 -15.97
C GLN A 114 4.40 -0.45 -17.11
N VAL A 115 5.64 -0.31 -17.57
CA VAL A 115 6.03 0.50 -18.72
C VAL A 115 6.31 -0.43 -19.88
N HIS A 116 5.52 -0.30 -20.95
CA HIS A 116 5.57 -1.19 -22.11
C HIS A 116 6.27 -0.52 -23.30
N GLY A 117 6.72 -1.34 -24.26
CA GLY A 117 7.17 -0.85 -25.56
C GLY A 117 8.46 -0.02 -25.55
N LEU A 118 9.25 -0.04 -24.47
CA LEU A 118 10.50 0.71 -24.39
C LEU A 118 11.50 0.20 -25.44
N PRO A 119 12.01 1.06 -26.34
CA PRO A 119 13.09 0.69 -27.25
C PRO A 119 14.36 0.32 -26.47
N TYR A 120 15.24 -0.48 -27.07
CA TYR A 120 16.44 -1.02 -26.40
C TYR A 120 17.32 0.05 -25.73
N GLY A 121 17.41 1.26 -26.29
CA GLY A 121 18.17 2.38 -25.71
C GLY A 121 17.52 3.08 -24.51
N TYR A 122 16.24 2.80 -24.22
CA TYR A 122 15.44 3.50 -23.19
C TYR A 122 15.17 2.62 -21.95
N MET A 123 15.88 1.50 -21.80
CA MET A 123 15.71 0.59 -20.67
C MET A 123 16.62 0.91 -19.46
N SER A 124 17.31 2.05 -19.47
CA SER A 124 18.17 2.44 -18.36
C SER A 124 17.36 2.85 -17.13
N ASN A 125 17.94 2.65 -15.94
CA ASN A 125 17.31 3.04 -14.68
C ASN A 125 16.94 4.54 -14.66
N ALA A 126 17.80 5.39 -15.24
CA ALA A 126 17.56 6.82 -15.34
C ALA A 126 16.31 7.17 -16.17
N VAL A 127 16.07 6.44 -17.28
CA VAL A 127 14.87 6.63 -18.10
C VAL A 127 13.62 6.19 -17.34
N LEU A 128 13.67 5.02 -16.67
CA LEU A 128 12.55 4.52 -15.88
C LEU A 128 12.20 5.42 -14.69
N GLU A 129 13.21 6.00 -14.05
CA GLU A 129 13.03 7.01 -13.01
C GLU A 129 12.40 8.29 -13.56
N ALA A 130 12.86 8.77 -14.73
CA ALA A 130 12.28 9.94 -15.39
C ALA A 130 10.80 9.71 -15.76
N ILE A 131 10.45 8.52 -16.26
CA ILE A 131 9.05 8.13 -16.52
C ILE A 131 8.25 8.09 -15.21
N GLY A 132 8.80 7.51 -14.15
CA GLY A 132 8.15 7.48 -12.83
C GLY A 132 7.87 8.86 -12.27
N ASN A 133 8.85 9.78 -12.38
CA ASN A 133 8.71 11.18 -11.95
C ASN A 133 7.80 12.00 -12.87
N PHE A 134 7.64 11.60 -14.13
CA PHE A 134 6.62 12.18 -14.99
C PHE A 134 5.22 11.81 -14.48
N LEU A 135 4.97 10.53 -14.20
CA LEU A 135 3.68 10.01 -13.73
C LEU A 135 3.32 10.46 -12.31
N GLY A 136 4.31 10.59 -11.42
CA GLY A 136 4.14 10.96 -10.02
C GLY A 136 5.47 11.22 -9.33
N VAL A 137 5.66 10.66 -8.14
CA VAL A 137 6.95 10.64 -7.44
C VAL A 137 7.52 9.23 -7.58
N PHE A 138 8.67 9.07 -8.24
CA PHE A 138 9.32 7.78 -8.34
C PHE A 138 9.74 7.28 -6.95
N VAL A 139 9.45 6.01 -6.66
CA VAL A 139 9.78 5.37 -5.37
C VAL A 139 10.93 4.38 -5.54
N LYS A 140 10.79 3.41 -6.45
CA LYS A 140 11.82 2.39 -6.71
C LYS A 140 11.60 1.63 -8.00
N LEU A 141 12.66 0.96 -8.46
CA LEU A 141 12.59 -0.06 -9.50
C LEU A 141 12.19 -1.41 -8.92
N ASP A 142 11.56 -2.24 -9.73
CA ASP A 142 11.43 -3.66 -9.42
C ASP A 142 12.78 -4.37 -9.59
N GLU A 143 13.20 -5.14 -8.60
CA GLU A 143 14.39 -5.98 -8.64
C GLU A 143 14.35 -6.96 -9.82
N LYS A 144 13.15 -7.39 -10.21
CA LYS A 144 12.95 -8.26 -11.39
C LYS A 144 13.40 -7.58 -12.69
N ASN A 145 13.45 -6.25 -12.76
CA ASN A 145 13.94 -5.55 -13.95
C ASN A 145 15.43 -5.85 -14.22
N ALA A 146 16.22 -6.17 -13.19
CA ALA A 146 17.64 -6.45 -13.31
C ALA A 146 17.95 -7.87 -13.87
N THR A 147 16.92 -8.69 -14.07
CA THR A 147 17.11 -10.02 -14.66
C THR A 147 17.52 -9.92 -16.13
N HIS A 148 18.40 -10.82 -16.58
CA HIS A 148 18.83 -10.93 -17.99
C HIS A 148 17.72 -11.47 -18.92
N ILE A 149 16.53 -11.74 -18.38
CA ILE A 149 15.41 -12.27 -19.14
C ILE A 149 14.75 -11.10 -19.88
N PRO A 150 14.56 -11.19 -21.21
CA PRO A 150 13.78 -10.23 -21.96
C PRO A 150 12.36 -10.15 -21.38
N GLN A 151 11.97 -8.98 -20.90
CA GLN A 151 10.62 -8.72 -20.39
C GLN A 151 9.87 -7.84 -21.36
N SER A 152 8.58 -8.11 -21.55
CA SER A 152 7.68 -7.29 -22.36
C SER A 152 7.38 -5.92 -21.74
N PHE A 153 7.73 -5.74 -20.46
CA PHE A 153 7.57 -4.49 -19.72
C PHE A 153 8.67 -4.31 -18.68
N ARG A 154 8.82 -3.09 -18.19
CA ARG A 154 9.60 -2.77 -16.99
C ARG A 154 8.65 -2.28 -15.91
N ARG A 155 8.86 -2.71 -14.66
CA ARG A 155 7.98 -2.34 -13.55
C ARG A 155 8.61 -1.30 -12.64
N ILE A 156 7.93 -0.20 -12.41
CA ILE A 156 8.37 0.89 -11.52
C ILE A 156 7.33 1.12 -10.42
N ARG A 157 7.78 1.52 -9.24
CA ARG A 157 6.91 1.94 -8.14
C ARG A 157 6.82 3.46 -8.15
N VAL A 158 5.60 3.97 -8.21
CA VAL A 158 5.32 5.42 -8.25
C VAL A 158 4.33 5.76 -7.14
N ARG A 159 4.55 6.90 -6.49
CA ARG A 159 3.64 7.50 -5.54
C ARG A 159 2.87 8.64 -6.21
N ILE A 160 1.55 8.55 -6.25
CA ILE A 160 0.65 9.42 -7.00
C ILE A 160 -0.27 10.15 -6.03
N ASP A 161 -0.52 11.44 -6.28
CA ASP A 161 -1.53 12.23 -5.56
C ASP A 161 -2.90 11.97 -6.18
N VAL A 162 -3.80 11.29 -5.46
CA VAL A 162 -5.12 10.91 -5.97
C VAL A 162 -6.07 12.08 -6.20
N ARG A 163 -5.69 13.29 -5.78
CA ARG A 163 -6.46 14.53 -6.02
C ARG A 163 -6.19 15.09 -7.41
N ARG A 164 -5.18 14.59 -8.11
CA ARG A 164 -4.79 15.02 -9.45
C ARG A 164 -5.17 13.94 -10.46
N PRO A 165 -5.59 14.31 -11.68
CA PRO A 165 -5.82 13.34 -12.73
C PRO A 165 -4.54 12.57 -13.03
N LEU A 166 -4.68 11.29 -13.41
CA LEU A 166 -3.57 10.49 -13.87
C LEU A 166 -2.97 11.11 -15.13
N LYS A 167 -1.64 11.15 -15.20
CA LYS A 167 -0.95 11.65 -16.37
C LYS A 167 -0.80 10.52 -17.40
N PHE A 168 -1.11 10.86 -18.65
CA PHE A 168 -0.91 9.98 -19.80
C PHE A 168 0.41 10.34 -20.50
N CYS A 169 1.20 9.33 -20.84
CA CYS A 169 2.40 9.49 -21.66
C CYS A 169 2.12 8.88 -23.05
N PRO A 170 2.06 9.68 -24.14
CA PRO A 170 1.78 9.16 -25.47
C PRO A 170 2.89 8.26 -26.01
N ASP A 171 4.13 8.52 -25.61
CA ASP A 171 5.31 7.83 -26.13
C ASP A 171 5.51 6.44 -25.53
N PHE A 172 4.95 6.19 -24.34
CA PHE A 172 5.13 4.94 -23.60
C PHE A 172 3.80 4.51 -22.97
N PRO A 173 3.15 3.44 -23.49
CA PRO A 173 1.98 2.87 -22.86
C PRO A 173 2.29 2.40 -21.44
N VAL A 174 1.45 2.79 -20.48
CA VAL A 174 1.57 2.40 -19.07
C VAL A 174 0.29 1.77 -18.53
N SER A 175 0.49 0.74 -17.70
CA SER A 175 -0.58 0.02 -17.00
C SER A 175 -0.38 0.12 -15.49
N PHE A 176 -1.42 0.57 -14.78
CA PHE A 176 -1.42 0.67 -13.32
C PHE A 176 -2.00 -0.62 -12.73
N LEU A 177 -1.23 -1.27 -11.85
CA LEU A 177 -1.64 -2.51 -11.19
C LEU A 177 -2.31 -2.18 -9.86
N ILE A 178 -3.64 -2.30 -9.81
CA ILE A 178 -4.43 -2.08 -8.59
C ILE A 178 -4.95 -3.44 -8.11
N ASP A 179 -4.21 -4.08 -7.21
CA ASP A 179 -4.38 -5.49 -6.83
C ASP A 179 -4.02 -6.48 -7.97
N HIS A 180 -3.72 -7.74 -7.62
CA HIS A 180 -3.36 -8.84 -8.52
C HIS A 180 -4.44 -9.17 -9.58
N SER A 181 -5.51 -8.40 -9.68
CA SER A 181 -6.70 -8.67 -10.49
C SER A 181 -7.20 -7.49 -11.34
N ILE A 182 -6.73 -6.24 -11.13
CA ILE A 182 -7.20 -5.07 -11.89
C ILE A 182 -6.02 -4.36 -12.56
N GLU A 183 -5.95 -4.46 -13.89
CA GLU A 183 -5.09 -3.64 -14.74
C GLU A 183 -5.89 -2.43 -15.24
N LEU A 184 -5.47 -1.22 -14.87
CA LEU A 184 -6.00 0.00 -15.48
C LEU A 184 -5.03 0.49 -16.56
N TRP A 185 -5.49 0.44 -17.81
CA TRP A 185 -4.79 1.01 -18.95
C TRP A 185 -5.00 2.52 -18.98
N SER A 186 -3.92 3.27 -19.20
CA SER A 186 -3.99 4.74 -19.30
C SER A 186 -4.84 5.21 -20.50
N GLU A 187 -5.00 4.38 -21.53
CA GLU A 187 -5.90 4.60 -22.67
C GLU A 187 -7.39 4.62 -22.29
N SER A 188 -7.77 4.03 -21.16
CA SER A 188 -9.17 3.98 -20.69
C SER A 188 -9.71 5.32 -20.16
N PHE A 189 -8.89 6.36 -20.13
CA PHE A 189 -9.25 7.71 -19.69
C PHE A 189 -9.33 8.74 -20.84
N GLY A 190 -9.23 8.29 -22.10
CA GLY A 190 -9.39 9.15 -23.27
C GLY A 190 -10.85 9.43 -23.62
N LEU A 191 -11.31 10.66 -23.37
CA LEU A 191 -12.25 11.38 -24.25
C LEU A 191 -11.45 12.33 -25.12
#